data_AF-A0A367ZNH4-F1
#
_entry.id   AF-A0A367ZNH4-F1
#
_cell.length_a   1.000
_cell.length_b   1.000
_cell.length_c   1.000
_cell.angle_alpha   90.00
_cell.angle_beta   90.00
_cell.angle_gamma   90.00
#
_symmetry.space_group_name_H-M   'P 1'
#
loop_
_entity.id
_entity.type
_entity.pdbx_description
1 polymer ?
#
loop_
_entity_poly.entity_id
_entity_poly.type
_entity_poly.pdbx_seq_one_letter_code
_entity_poly.pdbx_strand_id
1 'polypeptide(L)'
;MMGIPTGNSRAKRIPGRGRAVTLVEILVAVGLCALIGTTLLTFIRSGRKEVTFTSEHLQAVILSQKVSEDLIEELMINPYGIETLGVDTSSSGGWQDVTDGRSVFFSMVEDRRPPWGVIDPNVDGTLDPSMKPLYESIRRFRFRLAGERLAASGDSELRNLVNCGLTFQWPAQTGQGEAQTSLLLFSPAAPRKINLAYTVDEAAIDAQIPAALGRAGASLAQIAADLGENVETLRALGRIALVLRGFVSSDYFRTQEEKIRQLRTELSRVPSIDLARQYEKRLEVAKAWYDLAKTCFQVVAYLVPQFDVLRQQGRLAANPQSMAQLGGAILQDFGMFRIIYEYFVGSLIQARYYYYSLLQRDLARYKGGKVQLQTILKLIDLYRIGAVLPTRPQGKDEFRAFLRRIKDSAVGRNPSLTRLVEYETHLLETPDRWLRAYPNLERIHGLTQGKIPETMAFINAQVGSAF
;
A
#
# COMPACT_ATOMS: atom_id res chain seq x y z
N MET A 1 5.95 -17.24 99.18
CA MET A 1 6.32 -17.40 97.76
C MET A 1 5.19 -18.13 97.05
N MET A 2 4.71 -17.56 95.93
CA MET A 2 3.97 -18.17 94.78
C MET A 2 3.04 -19.37 95.09
N GLY A 3 1.74 -19.41 94.80
CA GLY A 3 0.87 -18.69 93.87
C GLY A 3 -0.04 -19.71 93.17
N ILE A 4 -1.35 -19.39 93.01
CA ILE A 4 -2.41 -20.12 92.26
C ILE A 4 -3.09 -21.26 93.08
N PRO A 5 -4.44 -21.28 93.28
CA PRO A 5 -5.44 -21.33 92.20
C PRO A 5 -6.67 -20.39 92.24
N THR A 6 -6.91 -19.83 91.05
CA THR A 6 -8.16 -19.59 90.30
C THR A 6 -9.49 -19.63 91.05
N GLY A 7 -10.04 -18.43 91.22
CA GLY A 7 -11.38 -18.17 91.74
C GLY A 7 -12.52 -18.54 90.77
N ASN A 8 -13.49 -19.25 91.35
CA ASN A 8 -14.93 -19.16 91.17
C ASN A 8 -15.52 -18.41 89.96
N SER A 9 -16.06 -19.19 89.04
CA SER A 9 -17.49 -19.20 88.67
C SER A 9 -18.30 -17.91 88.88
N ARG A 10 -18.46 -17.13 87.80
CA ARG A 10 -19.69 -16.36 87.56
C ARG A 10 -20.16 -16.52 86.11
N ALA A 11 -21.02 -17.52 85.91
CA ALA A 11 -21.96 -17.55 84.81
C ALA A 11 -22.89 -16.33 84.94
N LYS A 12 -22.72 -15.34 84.06
CA LYS A 12 -23.73 -14.29 83.87
C LYS A 12 -24.82 -14.89 82.99
N ARG A 13 -25.82 -15.50 83.63
CA ARG A 13 -27.09 -15.89 83.01
C ARG A 13 -27.64 -14.69 82.24
N ILE A 14 -27.75 -14.81 80.92
CA ILE A 14 -28.65 -13.96 80.14
C ILE A 14 -30.06 -14.39 80.56
N PRO A 15 -30.89 -13.52 81.16
CA PRO A 15 -32.25 -13.89 81.50
C PRO A 15 -33.05 -14.04 80.20
N GLY A 16 -33.41 -15.27 79.87
CA GLY A 16 -34.48 -15.55 78.93
C GLY A 16 -35.79 -14.97 79.48
N ARG A 17 -36.20 -13.82 78.96
CA ARG A 17 -37.55 -13.30 79.08
C ARG A 17 -38.28 -13.66 77.79
N GLY A 18 -39.03 -14.76 77.82
CA GLY A 18 -40.03 -15.03 76.79
C GLY A 18 -41.12 -13.98 76.88
N ARG A 19 -41.02 -12.92 76.07
CA ARG A 19 -42.20 -12.16 75.64
C ARG A 19 -42.83 -12.98 74.52
N ALA A 20 -44.09 -13.36 74.69
CA ALA A 20 -44.86 -13.94 73.61
C ALA A 20 -44.88 -12.91 72.46
N VAL A 21 -44.19 -13.24 71.37
CA VAL A 21 -44.15 -12.41 70.17
C VAL A 21 -45.57 -12.36 69.63
N THR A 22 -46.11 -11.16 69.48
CA THR A 22 -47.47 -11.02 68.93
C THR A 22 -47.44 -11.36 67.44
N LEU A 23 -48.49 -12.00 66.91
CA LEU A 23 -48.59 -12.35 65.49
C LEU A 23 -48.30 -11.14 64.57
N VAL A 24 -48.67 -9.95 65.03
CA VAL A 24 -48.42 -8.66 64.37
C VAL A 24 -46.92 -8.37 64.27
N GLU A 25 -46.14 -8.55 65.34
CA GLU A 25 -44.67 -8.37 65.30
C GLU A 25 -43.99 -9.38 64.37
N ILE A 26 -44.48 -10.62 64.31
CA ILE A 26 -43.98 -11.63 63.36
C ILE A 26 -44.30 -11.19 61.92
N LEU A 27 -45.53 -10.74 61.65
CA LEU A 27 -45.93 -10.27 60.32
C LEU A 27 -45.16 -9.02 59.89
N VAL A 28 -44.90 -8.09 60.81
CA VAL A 28 -44.09 -6.89 60.55
C VAL A 28 -42.63 -7.27 60.31
N ALA A 29 -42.05 -8.17 61.10
CA ALA A 29 -40.68 -8.65 60.90
C ALA A 29 -40.52 -9.41 59.58
N VAL A 30 -41.48 -10.29 59.24
CA VAL A 30 -41.50 -11.02 57.95
C VAL A 30 -41.68 -10.04 56.78
N GLY A 31 -42.56 -9.03 56.92
CA GLY A 31 -42.75 -7.98 55.92
C GLY A 31 -41.49 -7.17 55.67
N LEU A 32 -40.80 -6.75 56.73
CA LEU A 32 -39.50 -6.06 56.65
C LEU A 32 -38.42 -6.95 56.00
N CYS A 33 -38.32 -8.22 56.40
CA CYS A 33 -37.39 -9.16 55.79
C CYS A 33 -37.69 -9.40 54.30
N ALA A 34 -38.96 -9.48 53.90
CA ALA A 34 -39.35 -9.62 52.49
C ALA A 34 -39.01 -8.37 51.68
N LEU A 35 -39.21 -7.18 52.26
CA LEU A 35 -38.91 -5.90 51.59
C LEU A 35 -37.39 -5.69 51.43
N ILE A 36 -36.59 -6.04 52.44
CA ILE A 36 -35.12 -6.03 52.38
C ILE A 36 -34.62 -7.11 51.40
N GLY A 37 -35.21 -8.30 51.42
CA GLY A 37 -34.83 -9.39 50.51
C GLY A 37 -35.10 -9.06 49.05
N THR A 38 -36.24 -8.46 48.74
CA THR A 38 -36.60 -8.04 47.37
C THR A 38 -35.72 -6.90 46.86
N THR A 39 -35.40 -5.91 47.70
CA THR A 39 -34.46 -4.84 47.33
C THR A 39 -33.05 -5.40 47.08
N LEU A 40 -32.54 -6.27 47.96
CA LEU A 40 -31.23 -6.92 47.77
C LEU A 40 -31.17 -7.75 46.48
N LEU A 41 -32.22 -8.53 46.18
CA LEU A 41 -32.35 -9.30 44.94
C LEU A 41 -32.35 -8.39 43.70
N THR A 42 -32.97 -7.22 43.79
CA THR A 42 -33.02 -6.24 42.70
C THR A 42 -31.64 -5.63 42.46
N PHE A 43 -30.91 -5.27 43.52
CA PHE A 43 -29.53 -4.80 43.45
C PHE A 43 -28.58 -5.84 42.86
N ILE A 44 -28.66 -7.10 43.30
CA ILE A 44 -27.83 -8.21 42.76
C ILE A 44 -28.16 -8.45 41.27
N ARG A 45 -29.44 -8.42 40.89
CA ARG A 45 -29.85 -8.53 39.48
C ARG A 45 -29.34 -7.36 38.65
N SER A 46 -29.36 -6.14 39.19
CA SER A 46 -28.81 -4.95 38.51
C SER A 46 -27.30 -5.06 38.30
N GLY A 47 -26.54 -5.43 39.34
CA GLY A 47 -25.09 -5.64 39.23
C GLY A 47 -24.72 -6.77 38.25
N ARG A 48 -25.51 -7.85 38.20
CA ARG A 48 -25.33 -8.92 37.20
C ARG A 48 -25.58 -8.42 35.77
N LYS A 49 -26.58 -7.57 35.55
CA LYS A 49 -26.85 -6.94 34.24
C LYS A 49 -25.69 -6.06 33.80
N GLU A 50 -25.16 -5.23 34.71
CA GLU A 50 -24.02 -4.36 34.44
C GLU A 50 -22.75 -5.14 34.11
N VAL A 51 -22.43 -6.19 34.90
CA VAL A 51 -21.26 -7.05 34.63
C VAL A 51 -21.41 -7.79 33.29
N THR A 52 -22.62 -8.26 32.96
CA THR A 52 -22.89 -8.95 31.69
C THR A 52 -22.76 -7.99 30.51
N PHE A 53 -23.30 -6.76 30.63
CA PHE A 53 -23.15 -5.72 29.61
C PHE A 53 -21.68 -5.31 29.42
N THR A 54 -20.91 -5.12 30.49
CA THR A 54 -19.48 -4.81 30.40
C THR A 54 -18.69 -5.94 29.74
N SER A 55 -19.02 -7.20 30.06
CA SER A 55 -18.39 -8.36 29.42
C SER A 55 -18.72 -8.45 27.93
N GLU A 56 -19.98 -8.19 27.55
CA GLU A 56 -20.43 -8.14 26.16
C GLU A 56 -19.78 -6.98 25.40
N HIS A 57 -19.67 -5.82 26.03
CA HIS A 57 -19.01 -4.66 25.44
C HIS A 57 -17.52 -4.94 25.21
N LEU A 58 -16.83 -5.57 26.16
CA LEU A 58 -15.45 -6.01 25.98
C LEU A 58 -15.31 -7.02 24.83
N GLN A 59 -16.25 -7.96 24.68
CA GLN A 59 -16.28 -8.88 23.53
C GLN A 59 -16.44 -8.11 22.22
N ALA A 60 -17.32 -7.11 22.17
CA ALA A 60 -17.47 -6.26 20.99
C ALA A 60 -16.18 -5.51 20.64
N VAL A 61 -15.46 -5.00 21.64
CA VAL A 61 -14.16 -4.32 21.45
C VAL A 61 -13.11 -5.29 20.90
N ILE A 62 -13.01 -6.52 21.43
CA ILE A 62 -12.08 -7.53 20.93
C ILE A 62 -12.40 -7.93 19.49
N LEU A 63 -13.68 -8.14 19.16
CA LEU A 63 -14.11 -8.42 17.79
C LEU A 63 -13.83 -7.25 16.85
N SER A 64 -13.99 -6.02 17.34
CA SER A 64 -13.68 -4.80 16.59
C SER A 64 -12.18 -4.69 16.31
N GLN A 65 -11.35 -5.00 17.30
CA GLN A 65 -9.90 -5.03 17.16
C GLN A 65 -9.47 -6.06 16.11
N LYS A 66 -10.03 -7.28 16.13
CA LYS A 66 -9.75 -8.29 15.10
C LYS A 66 -10.02 -7.77 13.69
N VAL A 67 -11.22 -7.25 13.44
CA VAL A 67 -11.58 -6.74 12.09
C VAL A 67 -10.67 -5.57 11.70
N SER A 68 -10.31 -4.71 12.65
CA SER A 68 -9.41 -3.58 12.41
C SER A 68 -8.00 -4.03 12.06
N GLU A 69 -7.45 -5.01 12.76
CA GLU A 69 -6.15 -5.60 12.49
C GLU A 69 -6.13 -6.32 11.14
N ASP A 70 -7.14 -7.14 10.84
CA ASP A 70 -7.27 -7.81 9.54
C ASP A 70 -7.33 -6.79 8.39
N LEU A 71 -8.02 -5.66 8.57
CA LEU A 71 -8.07 -4.57 7.59
C LEU A 71 -6.72 -3.90 7.38
N ILE A 72 -5.99 -3.62 8.47
CA ILE A 72 -4.66 -3.02 8.41
C ILE A 72 -3.69 -3.98 7.70
N GLU A 73 -3.71 -5.26 8.07
CA GLU A 73 -2.88 -6.30 7.46
C GLU A 73 -3.20 -6.48 5.98
N GLU A 74 -4.49 -6.50 5.61
CA GLU A 74 -4.91 -6.56 4.21
C GLU A 74 -4.33 -5.38 3.44
N LEU A 75 -4.50 -4.14 3.93
CA LEU A 75 -4.09 -2.93 3.20
C LEU A 75 -2.59 -2.71 3.17
N MET A 76 -1.84 -3.33 4.09
CA MET A 76 -0.38 -3.39 4.01
C MET A 76 0.11 -4.23 2.83
N ILE A 77 -0.69 -5.20 2.36
CA ILE A 77 -0.33 -6.12 1.28
C ILE A 77 -1.03 -5.72 -0.02
N ASN A 78 -2.32 -5.48 0.08
CA ASN A 78 -3.26 -5.21 -0.99
C ASN A 78 -3.80 -3.79 -0.83
N PRO A 79 -3.24 -2.79 -1.54
CA PRO A 79 -3.70 -1.40 -1.47
C PRO A 79 -5.18 -1.19 -1.85
N TYR A 80 -5.81 -2.20 -2.47
CA TYR A 80 -7.23 -2.24 -2.82
C TYR A 80 -8.02 -3.19 -1.92
N GLY A 81 -7.52 -3.40 -0.70
CA GLY A 81 -8.13 -4.26 0.30
C GLY A 81 -9.60 -3.92 0.54
N ILE A 82 -9.95 -2.63 0.49
CA ILE A 82 -11.32 -2.13 0.66
C ILE A 82 -12.22 -2.71 -0.43
N GLU A 83 -11.82 -2.60 -1.70
CA GLU A 83 -12.55 -3.14 -2.84
C GLU A 83 -12.60 -4.67 -2.82
N THR A 84 -11.48 -5.34 -2.55
CA THR A 84 -11.40 -6.82 -2.59
C THR A 84 -12.05 -7.51 -1.41
N LEU A 85 -12.15 -6.85 -0.25
CA LEU A 85 -12.88 -7.35 0.91
C LEU A 85 -14.39 -7.06 0.79
N GLY A 86 -14.82 -6.35 -0.27
CA GLY A 86 -16.21 -5.96 -0.45
C GLY A 86 -16.68 -4.94 0.60
N VAL A 87 -15.77 -4.10 1.10
CA VAL A 87 -16.14 -2.99 1.98
C VAL A 87 -16.95 -2.01 1.16
N ASP A 88 -18.22 -1.88 1.52
CA ASP A 88 -19.13 -0.99 0.83
C ASP A 88 -18.66 0.45 1.06
N THR A 89 -18.30 1.14 -0.02
CA THR A 89 -18.00 2.57 0.02
C THR A 89 -19.26 3.43 0.08
N SER A 90 -20.44 2.81 0.01
CA SER A 90 -21.71 3.44 0.31
C SER A 90 -22.07 3.23 1.79
N SER A 91 -22.69 4.23 2.40
CA SER A 91 -23.00 4.31 3.83
C SER A 91 -23.98 3.26 4.35
N SER A 92 -24.43 2.32 3.50
CA SER A 92 -25.45 1.31 3.80
C SER A 92 -24.94 -0.11 3.92
N GLY A 93 -23.63 -0.33 4.07
CA GLY A 93 -23.04 -1.68 4.19
C GLY A 93 -23.90 -2.62 5.06
N GLY A 94 -24.21 -3.80 4.53
CA GLY A 94 -25.11 -4.75 5.19
C GLY A 94 -24.55 -5.26 6.52
N TRP A 95 -25.44 -5.58 7.46
CA TRP A 95 -25.05 -6.25 8.70
C TRP A 95 -24.62 -7.70 8.42
N GLN A 96 -23.39 -8.02 8.80
CA GLN A 96 -22.76 -9.31 8.64
C GLN A 96 -22.72 -10.08 9.97
N ASP A 97 -22.86 -11.39 9.89
CA ASP A 97 -22.77 -12.27 11.05
C ASP A 97 -21.30 -12.62 11.35
N VAL A 98 -20.96 -12.80 12.62
CA VAL A 98 -19.61 -13.16 13.08
C VAL A 98 -19.35 -14.66 12.96
N THR A 99 -20.39 -15.47 12.78
CA THR A 99 -20.32 -16.94 12.74
C THR A 99 -20.60 -17.50 11.36
N ASP A 100 -20.38 -18.81 11.22
CA ASP A 100 -20.80 -19.61 10.05
C ASP A 100 -20.14 -19.16 8.73
N GLY A 101 -19.00 -18.47 8.83
CA GLY A 101 -18.17 -18.05 7.71
C GLY A 101 -18.82 -17.06 6.74
N ARG A 102 -19.87 -16.36 7.16
CA ARG A 102 -20.63 -15.42 6.31
C ARG A 102 -19.89 -14.12 6.01
N SER A 103 -18.80 -13.86 6.71
CA SER A 103 -17.94 -12.69 6.58
C SER A 103 -16.53 -13.13 6.24
N VAL A 104 -15.83 -12.38 5.39
CA VAL A 104 -14.42 -12.66 5.06
C VAL A 104 -13.53 -12.65 6.30
N PHE A 105 -13.82 -11.78 7.29
CA PHE A 105 -13.06 -11.65 8.55
C PHE A 105 -13.24 -12.85 9.50
N PHE A 106 -14.31 -13.61 9.33
CA PHE A 106 -14.66 -14.77 10.18
C PHE A 106 -14.89 -16.05 9.36
N SER A 107 -14.42 -16.06 8.11
CA SER A 107 -14.59 -17.15 7.14
C SER A 107 -13.67 -18.34 7.40
N MET A 108 -12.64 -18.17 8.20
CA MET A 108 -11.62 -19.18 8.46
C MET A 108 -11.27 -19.17 9.95
N VAL A 109 -11.10 -20.36 10.52
CA VAL A 109 -10.48 -20.52 11.84
C VAL A 109 -8.99 -20.81 11.66
N GLU A 110 -8.23 -20.63 12.74
CA GLU A 110 -6.83 -21.05 12.86
C GLU A 110 -6.60 -22.44 12.27
N ASP A 111 -5.42 -22.66 11.69
CA ASP A 111 -4.97 -23.94 11.16
C ASP A 111 -5.07 -25.06 12.21
N ARG A 112 -5.82 -26.12 11.89
CA ARG A 112 -6.18 -27.18 12.85
C ARG A 112 -5.49 -28.49 12.58
N ARG A 113 -4.89 -28.67 11.39
CA ARG A 113 -4.38 -29.97 10.95
C ARG A 113 -3.15 -29.83 10.06
N PRO A 114 -2.19 -30.76 10.16
CA PRO A 114 -1.08 -30.82 9.23
C PRO A 114 -1.53 -30.89 7.76
N PRO A 115 -0.80 -30.28 6.81
CA PRO A 115 0.48 -29.58 7.01
C PRO A 115 0.31 -28.18 7.60
N TRP A 116 0.93 -27.96 8.77
CA TRP A 116 0.86 -26.68 9.49
C TRP A 116 1.37 -25.51 8.64
N GLY A 117 0.77 -24.35 8.81
CA GLY A 117 0.95 -23.13 8.02
C GLY A 117 0.07 -23.04 6.77
N VAL A 118 -0.96 -23.89 6.62
CA VAL A 118 -1.92 -23.84 5.50
C VAL A 118 -3.34 -24.00 6.02
N ILE A 119 -4.16 -22.97 5.84
CA ILE A 119 -5.59 -22.98 6.14
C ILE A 119 -6.34 -23.47 4.90
N ASP A 120 -7.02 -24.61 5.01
CA ASP A 120 -7.97 -25.11 4.02
C ASP A 120 -9.41 -24.92 4.55
N PRO A 121 -10.21 -24.04 3.93
CA PRO A 121 -11.59 -23.80 4.34
C PRO A 121 -12.46 -25.07 4.44
N ASN A 122 -12.16 -26.10 3.64
CA ASN A 122 -12.91 -27.36 3.66
C ASN A 122 -12.53 -28.26 4.84
N VAL A 123 -11.36 -28.05 5.45
CA VAL A 123 -10.79 -28.91 6.50
C VAL A 123 -10.80 -28.22 7.85
N ASP A 124 -10.38 -26.95 7.92
CA ASP A 124 -10.28 -26.17 9.15
C ASP A 124 -11.62 -25.56 9.57
N GLY A 125 -12.50 -25.33 8.60
CA GLY A 125 -13.88 -24.89 8.81
C GLY A 125 -13.98 -23.45 9.34
N THR A 126 -15.18 -23.11 9.80
CA THR A 126 -15.57 -21.77 10.28
C THR A 126 -15.92 -21.82 11.77
N LEU A 127 -16.14 -20.68 12.41
CA LEU A 127 -16.74 -20.63 13.75
C LEU A 127 -18.19 -21.16 13.70
N ASP A 128 -18.36 -22.42 14.09
CA ASP A 128 -19.62 -23.18 13.98
C ASP A 128 -20.13 -23.70 15.34
N PRO A 129 -21.36 -24.26 15.43
CA PRO A 129 -21.94 -24.74 16.69
C PRO A 129 -21.15 -25.84 17.41
N SER A 130 -20.16 -26.48 16.79
CA SER A 130 -19.32 -27.49 17.45
C SER A 130 -18.32 -26.87 18.44
N MET A 131 -18.03 -25.56 18.31
CA MET A 131 -17.02 -24.85 19.11
C MET A 131 -17.59 -24.22 20.38
N LYS A 132 -18.48 -24.93 21.08
CA LYS A 132 -18.97 -24.46 22.37
C LYS A 132 -17.83 -24.47 23.40
N PRO A 133 -17.72 -23.45 24.27
CA PRO A 133 -18.71 -22.37 24.50
C PRO A 133 -18.53 -21.12 23.63
N LEU A 134 -17.45 -21.00 22.84
CA LEU A 134 -17.12 -19.81 22.06
C LEU A 134 -18.25 -19.40 21.09
N TYR A 135 -18.81 -20.35 20.35
CA TYR A 135 -19.90 -20.06 19.40
C TYR A 135 -21.09 -19.37 20.08
N GLU A 136 -21.48 -19.82 21.27
CA GLU A 136 -22.63 -19.26 21.99
C GLU A 136 -22.39 -17.83 22.47
N SER A 137 -21.14 -17.47 22.78
CA SER A 137 -20.81 -16.11 23.22
C SER A 137 -20.81 -15.11 22.06
N ILE A 138 -20.36 -15.51 20.86
CA ILE A 138 -20.17 -14.61 19.72
C ILE A 138 -21.32 -14.57 18.70
N ARG A 139 -22.14 -15.63 18.58
CA ARG A 139 -23.21 -15.73 17.55
C ARG A 139 -24.27 -14.62 17.58
N ARG A 140 -24.38 -13.93 18.71
CA ARG A 140 -25.32 -12.82 18.93
C ARG A 140 -24.82 -11.49 18.37
N PHE A 141 -23.53 -11.39 18.08
CA PHE A 141 -22.92 -10.19 17.53
C PHE A 141 -23.08 -10.16 16.02
N ARG A 142 -23.41 -8.98 15.50
CA ARG A 142 -23.39 -8.65 14.08
C ARG A 142 -22.56 -7.40 13.90
N PHE A 143 -21.89 -7.27 12.77
CA PHE A 143 -21.06 -6.10 12.50
C PHE A 143 -21.38 -5.49 11.13
N ARG A 144 -21.11 -4.21 11.00
CA ARG A 144 -21.18 -3.46 9.75
C ARG A 144 -19.86 -2.73 9.57
N LEU A 145 -19.31 -2.81 8.37
CA LEU A 145 -18.12 -2.08 7.96
C LEU A 145 -18.48 -1.22 6.75
N ALA A 146 -18.24 0.09 6.86
CA ALA A 146 -18.49 1.06 5.79
C ALA A 146 -17.25 1.92 5.59
N GLY A 147 -16.90 2.23 4.34
CA GLY A 147 -15.76 3.08 4.00
C GLY A 147 -16.17 4.39 3.35
N GLU A 148 -15.68 5.52 3.83
CA GLU A 148 -15.91 6.82 3.21
C GLU A 148 -14.58 7.49 2.85
N ARG A 149 -14.39 7.85 1.57
CA ARG A 149 -13.20 8.61 1.15
C ARG A 149 -13.24 10.02 1.74
N LEU A 150 -12.13 10.48 2.30
CA LEU A 150 -12.04 11.84 2.86
C LEU A 150 -12.23 12.94 1.80
N ALA A 151 -11.97 12.63 0.53
CA ALA A 151 -12.30 13.48 -0.60
C ALA A 151 -12.85 12.64 -1.76
N ALA A 152 -14.07 12.95 -2.19
CA ALA A 152 -14.74 12.25 -3.30
C ALA A 152 -14.18 12.65 -4.69
N SER A 153 -13.69 13.89 -4.83
CA SER A 153 -13.22 14.46 -6.10
C SER A 153 -12.03 15.40 -5.90
N GLY A 154 -11.45 15.87 -7.01
CA GLY A 154 -10.31 16.80 -7.03
C GLY A 154 -8.94 16.12 -7.12
N ASP A 155 -7.88 16.88 -6.85
CA ASP A 155 -6.48 16.44 -6.91
C ASP A 155 -5.80 16.51 -5.52
N SER A 156 -6.55 16.24 -4.44
CA SER A 156 -6.00 16.26 -3.08
C SER A 156 -5.41 14.90 -2.69
N GLU A 157 -4.34 14.90 -1.89
CA GLU A 157 -3.80 13.67 -1.30
C GLU A 157 -4.83 12.96 -0.39
N LEU A 158 -5.81 13.71 0.13
CA LEU A 158 -6.94 13.17 0.91
C LEU A 158 -7.79 12.16 0.13
N ARG A 159 -7.74 12.17 -1.21
CA ARG A 159 -8.44 11.16 -2.03
C ARG A 159 -7.89 9.76 -1.83
N ASN A 160 -6.64 9.65 -1.40
CA ASN A 160 -5.98 8.38 -1.13
C ASN A 160 -6.26 7.85 0.29
N LEU A 161 -7.13 8.52 1.05
CA LEU A 161 -7.48 8.15 2.42
C LEU A 161 -8.97 7.79 2.51
N VAL A 162 -9.26 6.68 3.19
CA VAL A 162 -10.61 6.20 3.47
C VAL A 162 -10.78 6.07 4.97
N ASN A 163 -11.82 6.69 5.51
CA ASN A 163 -12.28 6.48 6.86
C ASN A 163 -13.21 5.27 6.89
N CYS A 164 -12.79 4.18 7.50
CA CYS A 164 -13.60 2.98 7.66
C CYS A 164 -14.26 3.01 9.04
N GLY A 165 -15.59 3.06 9.06
CA GLY A 165 -16.41 2.92 10.25
C GLY A 165 -16.83 1.47 10.46
N LEU A 166 -16.51 0.93 11.63
CA LEU A 166 -16.87 -0.40 12.09
C LEU A 166 -17.88 -0.26 13.24
N THR A 167 -19.05 -0.87 13.08
CA THR A 167 -20.08 -0.91 14.12
C THR A 167 -20.40 -2.36 14.46
N PHE A 168 -20.33 -2.73 15.73
CA PHE A 168 -20.87 -3.99 16.26
C PHE A 168 -22.18 -3.73 17.00
N GLN A 169 -23.14 -4.63 16.82
CA GLN A 169 -24.40 -4.64 17.56
C GLN A 169 -24.68 -6.03 18.13
N TRP A 170 -25.36 -6.06 19.29
CA TRP A 170 -25.83 -7.30 19.89
C TRP A 170 -27.11 -7.07 20.73
N PRO A 171 -27.96 -8.08 20.88
CA PRO A 171 -29.05 -8.05 21.84
C PRO A 171 -28.48 -8.20 23.26
N ALA A 172 -28.61 -7.15 24.08
CA ALA A 172 -28.23 -7.11 25.48
C ALA A 172 -29.46 -7.27 26.39
N GLN A 173 -29.26 -7.61 27.66
CA GLN A 173 -30.37 -7.68 28.63
C GLN A 173 -31.00 -6.32 28.94
N THR A 174 -30.29 -5.23 28.64
CA THR A 174 -30.71 -3.83 28.85
C THR A 174 -31.28 -3.18 27.59
N GLY A 175 -31.30 -3.88 26.45
CA GLY A 175 -31.72 -3.34 25.15
C GLY A 175 -30.79 -3.80 24.03
N GLN A 176 -30.45 -2.88 23.13
CA GLN A 176 -29.45 -3.14 22.09
C GLN A 176 -28.11 -2.57 22.53
N GLY A 177 -27.09 -3.42 22.56
CA GLY A 177 -25.70 -2.98 22.75
C GLY A 177 -25.10 -2.59 21.40
N GLU A 178 -24.30 -1.53 21.40
CA GLU A 178 -23.57 -1.04 20.23
C GLU A 178 -22.15 -0.64 20.62
N ALA A 179 -21.19 -0.90 19.74
CA ALA A 179 -19.82 -0.43 19.85
C ALA A 179 -19.35 0.04 18.47
N GLN A 180 -18.75 1.23 18.41
CA GLN A 180 -18.26 1.83 17.18
C GLN A 180 -16.75 2.07 17.26
N THR A 181 -16.05 1.80 16.17
CA THR A 181 -14.64 2.09 15.98
C THR A 181 -14.45 2.66 14.59
N SER A 182 -13.51 3.58 14.43
CA SER A 182 -13.16 4.16 13.13
C SER A 182 -11.67 4.09 12.91
N LEU A 183 -11.26 3.86 11.67
CA LEU A 183 -9.87 3.73 11.28
C LEU A 183 -9.62 4.42 9.95
N LEU A 184 -8.56 5.21 9.90
CA LEU A 184 -8.16 5.94 8.71
C LEU A 184 -7.10 5.15 7.96
N LEU A 185 -7.41 4.76 6.72
CA LEU A 185 -6.61 3.84 5.93
C LEU A 185 -6.19 4.47 4.60
N PHE A 186 -5.03 4.05 4.10
CA PHE A 186 -4.56 4.44 2.77
C PHE A 186 -5.11 3.48 1.70
N SER A 187 -5.83 4.02 0.71
CA SER A 187 -6.32 3.32 -0.48
C SER A 187 -6.18 4.26 -1.69
N PRO A 188 -5.23 4.01 -2.61
CA PRO A 188 -4.86 4.95 -3.65
C PRO A 188 -5.99 5.15 -4.68
N ALA A 189 -6.33 6.41 -4.96
CA ALA A 189 -7.33 6.80 -5.97
C ALA A 189 -6.94 8.02 -6.80
N ALA A 190 -5.91 8.77 -6.38
CA ALA A 190 -5.32 9.85 -7.14
C ALA A 190 -3.86 9.51 -7.46
N PRO A 191 -3.34 9.94 -8.62
CA PRO A 191 -1.92 9.78 -8.92
C PRO A 191 -1.10 10.49 -7.86
N ARG A 192 0.08 9.93 -7.55
CA ARG A 192 1.00 10.61 -6.66
C ARG A 192 1.38 11.93 -7.34
N LYS A 193 1.32 13.03 -6.58
CA LYS A 193 1.93 14.29 -6.99
C LYS A 193 3.44 14.12 -7.01
N ILE A 194 3.93 13.58 -8.11
CA ILE A 194 5.35 13.51 -8.37
C ILE A 194 5.71 14.87 -8.96
N ASN A 195 6.42 15.67 -8.18
CA ASN A 195 7.21 16.73 -8.76
C ASN A 195 8.29 16.04 -9.61
N LEU A 196 8.00 15.84 -10.90
CA LEU A 196 8.95 15.23 -11.84
C LEU A 196 10.18 16.12 -12.03
N ALA A 197 10.09 17.40 -11.65
CA ALA A 197 11.24 18.26 -11.47
C ALA A 197 11.94 17.87 -10.17
N TYR A 198 12.89 16.95 -10.30
CA TYR A 198 14.00 16.83 -9.36
C TYR A 198 14.74 18.17 -9.35
N THR A 199 14.30 19.17 -8.58
CA THR A 199 14.94 20.51 -8.43
C THR A 199 15.69 20.95 -9.70
N VAL A 200 15.01 20.86 -10.86
CA VAL A 200 15.59 21.34 -12.10
C VAL A 200 15.49 22.84 -11.95
N ASP A 201 16.62 23.48 -11.68
CA ASP A 201 16.69 24.93 -11.58
C ASP A 201 16.51 25.48 -13.01
N GLU A 202 15.25 25.59 -13.41
CA GLU A 202 14.86 26.06 -14.74
C GLU A 202 15.45 27.44 -15.01
N ALA A 203 15.57 28.29 -13.99
CA ALA A 203 16.17 29.62 -14.13
C ALA A 203 17.68 29.51 -14.41
N ALA A 204 18.40 28.64 -13.69
CA ALA A 204 19.83 28.42 -13.94
C ALA A 204 20.10 27.75 -15.30
N ILE A 205 19.22 26.87 -15.76
CA ILE A 205 19.31 26.27 -17.10
C ILE A 205 19.01 27.32 -18.16
N ASP A 206 17.93 28.09 -18.00
CA ASP A 206 17.51 29.12 -18.96
C ASP A 206 18.59 30.19 -19.15
N ALA A 207 19.31 30.55 -18.08
CA ALA A 207 20.44 31.48 -18.13
C ALA A 207 21.61 30.97 -19.00
N GLN A 208 21.77 29.65 -19.15
CA GLN A 208 22.84 29.04 -19.94
C GLN A 208 22.47 28.84 -21.41
N ILE A 209 21.18 28.93 -21.78
CA ILE A 209 20.70 28.66 -23.14
C ILE A 209 21.38 29.56 -24.19
N PRO A 210 21.50 30.89 -24.01
CA PRO A 210 22.16 31.75 -25.01
C PRO A 210 23.58 31.31 -25.33
N ALA A 211 24.36 30.91 -24.31
CA ALA A 211 25.71 30.41 -24.49
C ALA A 211 25.72 29.04 -25.20
N ALA A 212 24.79 28.15 -24.86
CA ALA A 212 24.63 26.84 -25.50
C ALA A 212 24.28 26.94 -26.99
N LEU A 213 23.57 28.01 -27.38
CA LEU A 213 23.25 28.35 -28.77
C LEU A 213 24.38 29.13 -29.49
N GLY A 214 25.55 29.30 -28.87
CA GLY A 214 26.69 30.02 -29.45
C GLY A 214 26.52 31.54 -29.50
N ARG A 215 25.58 32.10 -28.73
CA ARG A 215 25.21 33.52 -28.70
C ARG A 215 25.37 34.09 -27.29
N ALA A 216 26.53 33.82 -26.67
CA ALA A 216 26.82 34.29 -25.31
C ALA A 216 26.66 35.83 -25.21
N GLY A 217 25.90 36.29 -24.21
CA GLY A 217 25.63 37.71 -23.99
C GLY A 217 24.39 38.28 -24.69
N ALA A 218 23.75 37.53 -25.60
CA ALA A 218 22.47 37.91 -26.18
C ALA A 218 21.29 37.42 -25.32
N SER A 219 20.17 38.15 -25.32
CA SER A 219 18.93 37.67 -24.70
C SER A 219 18.22 36.66 -25.62
N LEU A 220 17.43 35.75 -25.05
CA LEU A 220 16.64 34.79 -25.85
C LEU A 220 15.69 35.49 -26.83
N ALA A 221 15.17 36.68 -26.47
CA ALA A 221 14.31 37.48 -27.35
C ALA A 221 15.07 38.01 -28.57
N GLN A 222 16.33 38.42 -28.40
CA GLN A 222 17.19 38.85 -29.51
C GLN A 222 17.50 37.66 -30.43
N ILE A 223 17.90 36.52 -29.86
CA ILE A 223 18.18 35.31 -30.64
C ILE A 223 16.92 34.84 -31.40
N ALA A 224 15.75 34.89 -30.76
CA ALA A 224 14.48 34.56 -31.38
C ALA A 224 14.14 35.49 -32.56
N ALA A 225 14.33 36.80 -32.39
CA ALA A 225 14.11 37.77 -33.46
C ALA A 225 15.07 37.55 -34.64
N ASP A 226 16.36 37.33 -34.37
CA ASP A 226 17.38 37.10 -35.38
C ASP A 226 17.11 35.84 -36.23
N LEU A 227 16.51 34.82 -35.62
CA LEU A 227 16.20 33.54 -36.26
C LEU A 227 14.77 33.45 -36.81
N GLY A 228 13.92 34.46 -36.56
CA GLY A 228 12.52 34.44 -36.94
C GLY A 228 11.68 33.40 -36.19
N GLU A 229 12.03 33.16 -34.92
CA GLU A 229 11.53 32.06 -34.08
C GLU A 229 10.82 32.51 -32.81
N ASN A 230 10.19 31.56 -32.13
CA ASN A 230 9.56 31.81 -30.82
C ASN A 230 10.58 31.60 -29.68
N VAL A 231 10.59 32.52 -28.71
CA VAL A 231 11.38 32.42 -27.47
C VAL A 231 11.11 31.10 -26.74
N GLU A 232 9.86 30.64 -26.68
CA GLU A 232 9.50 29.37 -26.04
C GLU A 232 10.10 28.16 -26.78
N THR A 233 10.23 28.24 -28.11
CA THR A 233 10.88 27.19 -28.92
C THR A 233 12.38 27.15 -28.62
N LEU A 234 13.05 28.30 -28.59
CA LEU A 234 14.47 28.37 -28.22
C LEU A 234 14.71 27.91 -26.78
N ARG A 235 13.81 28.25 -25.86
CA ARG A 235 13.87 27.79 -24.47
C ARG A 235 13.72 26.27 -24.38
N ALA A 236 12.72 25.69 -25.04
CA ALA A 236 12.52 24.24 -25.08
C ALA A 236 13.73 23.52 -25.69
N LEU A 237 14.26 24.03 -26.80
CA LEU A 237 15.46 23.50 -27.46
C LEU A 237 16.67 23.48 -26.52
N GLY A 238 16.95 24.62 -25.88
CA GLY A 238 18.05 24.77 -24.95
C GLY A 238 17.91 23.87 -23.71
N ARG A 239 16.71 23.79 -23.13
CA ARG A 239 16.42 22.90 -22.00
C ARG A 239 16.64 21.44 -22.37
N ILE A 240 16.20 21.00 -23.55
CA ILE A 240 16.43 19.63 -24.03
C ILE A 240 17.93 19.35 -24.12
N ALA A 241 18.68 20.19 -24.86
CA ALA A 241 20.10 19.97 -25.07
C ALA A 241 20.90 19.97 -23.75
N LEU A 242 20.69 20.99 -22.91
CA LEU A 242 21.43 21.14 -21.66
C LEU A 242 21.12 20.04 -20.65
N VAL A 243 19.86 19.62 -20.53
CA VAL A 243 19.47 18.55 -19.60
C VAL A 243 19.98 17.20 -20.08
N LEU A 244 19.85 16.89 -21.38
CA LEU A 244 20.34 15.63 -21.94
C LEU A 244 21.86 15.51 -21.77
N ARG A 245 22.60 16.52 -22.24
CA ARG A 245 24.06 16.56 -22.13
C ARG A 245 24.49 16.54 -20.67
N GLY A 246 23.93 17.43 -19.86
CA GLY A 246 24.26 17.56 -18.44
C GLY A 246 24.00 16.28 -17.65
N PHE A 247 22.93 15.55 -17.95
CA PHE A 247 22.63 14.28 -17.30
C PHE A 247 23.63 13.19 -17.70
N VAL A 248 23.88 12.98 -19.00
CA VAL A 248 24.81 11.94 -19.47
C VAL A 248 26.24 12.22 -19.03
N SER A 249 26.64 13.48 -18.98
CA SER A 249 27.96 13.89 -18.47
C SER A 249 28.04 13.99 -16.95
N SER A 250 26.93 13.83 -16.22
CA SER A 250 26.90 14.04 -14.77
C SER A 250 27.75 13.00 -14.03
N ASP A 251 28.39 13.46 -12.94
CA ASP A 251 29.07 12.57 -12.00
C ASP A 251 28.10 11.55 -11.41
N TYR A 252 26.84 11.93 -11.22
CA TYR A 252 25.80 11.02 -10.76
C TYR A 252 25.65 9.82 -11.70
N PHE A 253 25.41 10.05 -13.00
CA PHE A 253 25.16 8.97 -13.96
C PHE A 253 26.37 8.01 -14.03
N ARG A 254 27.57 8.58 -14.18
CA ARG A 254 28.83 7.80 -14.20
C ARG A 254 29.04 7.00 -12.91
N THR A 255 28.80 7.61 -11.74
CA THR A 255 28.94 6.96 -10.44
C THR A 255 27.92 5.83 -10.26
N GLN A 256 26.69 5.98 -10.75
CA GLN A 256 25.70 4.89 -10.69
C GLN A 256 26.11 3.70 -11.57
N GLU A 257 26.59 3.94 -12.78
CA GLU A 257 27.08 2.86 -13.65
C GLU A 257 28.26 2.11 -13.02
N GLU A 258 29.23 2.85 -12.50
CA GLU A 258 30.40 2.27 -11.84
C GLU A 258 29.99 1.52 -10.56
N LYS A 259 29.09 2.08 -9.75
CA LYS A 259 28.54 1.40 -8.56
C LYS A 259 27.87 0.08 -8.93
N ILE A 260 27.04 0.06 -9.97
CA ILE A 260 26.39 -1.18 -10.44
C ILE A 260 27.44 -2.20 -10.88
N ARG A 261 28.47 -1.77 -11.63
CA ARG A 261 29.56 -2.64 -12.09
C ARG A 261 30.34 -3.24 -10.92
N GLN A 262 30.69 -2.42 -9.94
CA GLN A 262 31.40 -2.83 -8.72
C GLN A 262 30.56 -3.83 -7.92
N LEU A 263 29.30 -3.50 -7.62
CA LEU A 263 28.40 -4.37 -6.86
C LEU A 263 28.19 -5.74 -7.55
N ARG A 264 28.10 -5.77 -8.88
CA ARG A 264 28.00 -7.03 -9.64
C ARG A 264 29.29 -7.85 -9.54
N THR A 265 30.45 -7.19 -9.61
CA THR A 265 31.75 -7.84 -9.46
C THR A 265 31.92 -8.40 -8.05
N GLU A 266 31.55 -7.63 -7.02
CA GLU A 266 31.54 -8.09 -5.64
C GLU A 266 30.62 -9.29 -5.45
N LEU A 267 29.39 -9.22 -5.94
CA LEU A 267 28.43 -10.32 -5.86
C LEU A 267 28.98 -11.61 -6.50
N SER A 268 29.69 -11.51 -7.63
CA SER A 268 30.29 -12.67 -8.30
C SER A 268 31.36 -13.38 -7.47
N ARG A 269 31.96 -12.68 -6.50
CA ARG A 269 32.99 -13.20 -5.59
C ARG A 269 32.40 -13.76 -4.28
N VAL A 270 31.13 -13.51 -3.99
CA VAL A 270 30.46 -14.04 -2.81
C VAL A 270 30.15 -15.53 -3.05
N PRO A 271 30.60 -16.46 -2.19
CA PRO A 271 30.22 -17.86 -2.28
C PRO A 271 28.70 -18.06 -2.16
N SER A 272 28.12 -19.05 -2.83
CA SER A 272 26.67 -19.35 -2.73
C SER A 272 26.24 -19.77 -1.33
N ILE A 273 27.16 -20.31 -0.53
CA ILE A 273 26.94 -20.73 0.85
C ILE A 273 26.74 -19.56 1.83
N ASP A 274 27.25 -18.35 1.50
CA ASP A 274 27.10 -17.16 2.33
C ASP A 274 25.78 -16.45 2.00
N LEU A 275 24.68 -17.02 2.49
CA LEU A 275 23.32 -16.55 2.20
C LEU A 275 23.10 -15.10 2.63
N ALA A 276 23.76 -14.65 3.71
CA ALA A 276 23.64 -13.29 4.21
C ALA A 276 24.20 -12.28 3.21
N ARG A 277 25.47 -12.46 2.80
CA ARG A 277 26.10 -11.58 1.82
C ARG A 277 25.48 -11.72 0.44
N GLN A 278 25.07 -12.93 0.03
CA GLN A 278 24.34 -13.15 -1.23
C GLN A 278 23.05 -12.32 -1.26
N TYR A 279 22.26 -12.36 -0.19
CA TYR A 279 21.01 -11.60 -0.11
C TYR A 279 21.28 -10.09 -0.18
N GLU A 280 22.19 -9.60 0.67
CA GLU A 280 22.49 -8.17 0.78
C GLU A 280 23.03 -7.61 -0.53
N LYS A 281 24.02 -8.27 -1.15
CA LYS A 281 24.60 -7.82 -2.41
C LYS A 281 23.60 -7.86 -3.57
N ARG A 282 22.75 -8.88 -3.66
CA ARG A 282 21.67 -8.93 -4.67
C ARG A 282 20.67 -7.80 -4.48
N LEU A 283 20.31 -7.49 -3.23
CA LEU A 283 19.40 -6.38 -2.92
C LEU A 283 20.03 -5.02 -3.24
N GLU A 284 21.32 -4.83 -2.94
CA GLU A 284 22.08 -3.62 -3.31
C GLU A 284 22.10 -3.43 -4.83
N VAL A 285 22.40 -4.48 -5.60
CA VAL A 285 22.37 -4.44 -7.06
C VAL A 285 20.96 -4.14 -7.58
N ALA A 286 19.92 -4.79 -7.03
CA ALA A 286 18.54 -4.55 -7.43
C ALA A 286 18.10 -3.10 -7.20
N LYS A 287 18.45 -2.53 -6.04
CA LYS A 287 18.15 -1.13 -5.69
C LYS A 287 18.90 -0.16 -6.60
N ALA A 288 20.19 -0.38 -6.84
CA ALA A 288 20.98 0.49 -7.72
C ALA A 288 20.42 0.55 -9.15
N TRP A 289 20.03 -0.61 -9.71
CA TRP A 289 19.35 -0.65 -11.00
C TRP A 289 17.98 0.05 -10.96
N TYR A 290 17.21 -0.13 -9.89
CA TYR A 290 15.91 0.53 -9.76
C TYR A 290 16.04 2.06 -9.67
N ASP A 291 17.03 2.55 -8.92
CA ASP A 291 17.30 3.98 -8.78
C ASP A 291 17.74 4.60 -10.11
N LEU A 292 18.63 3.92 -10.85
CA LEU A 292 19.01 4.34 -12.19
C LEU A 292 17.81 4.39 -13.15
N ALA A 293 16.96 3.36 -13.14
CA ALA A 293 15.73 3.30 -13.94
C ALA A 293 14.80 4.48 -13.62
N LYS A 294 14.57 4.73 -12.32
CA LYS A 294 13.73 5.81 -11.83
C LYS A 294 14.24 7.17 -12.32
N THR A 295 15.53 7.46 -12.15
CA THR A 295 16.11 8.75 -12.54
C THR A 295 16.05 8.94 -14.06
N CYS A 296 16.38 7.91 -14.84
CA CYS A 296 16.28 7.97 -16.30
C CYS A 296 14.83 8.25 -16.77
N PHE A 297 13.83 7.59 -16.15
CA PHE A 297 12.43 7.86 -16.45
C PHE A 297 12.03 9.30 -16.10
N GLN A 298 12.50 9.83 -14.97
CA GLN A 298 12.21 11.21 -14.56
C GLN A 298 12.76 12.23 -15.55
N VAL A 299 14.00 12.06 -16.03
CA VAL A 299 14.60 12.92 -17.05
C VAL A 299 13.78 12.88 -18.34
N VAL A 300 13.45 11.68 -18.84
CA VAL A 300 12.63 11.52 -20.04
C VAL A 300 11.25 12.15 -19.87
N ALA A 301 10.58 11.92 -18.75
CA ALA A 301 9.26 12.46 -18.46
C ALA A 301 9.26 13.99 -18.31
N TYR A 302 10.34 14.59 -17.81
CA TYR A 302 10.53 16.04 -17.76
C TYR A 302 10.71 16.66 -19.15
N LEU A 303 11.44 15.96 -20.05
CA LEU A 303 11.75 16.46 -21.38
C LEU A 303 10.60 16.33 -22.38
N VAL A 304 9.70 15.35 -22.20
CA VAL A 304 8.55 15.14 -23.09
C VAL A 304 7.75 16.43 -23.36
N PRO A 305 7.30 17.20 -22.34
CA PRO A 305 6.62 18.47 -22.58
C PRO A 305 7.44 19.50 -23.38
N GLN A 306 8.77 19.50 -23.24
CA GLN A 306 9.63 20.41 -24.01
C GLN A 306 9.65 20.01 -25.49
N PHE A 307 9.65 18.70 -25.79
CA PHE A 307 9.49 18.21 -27.16
C PHE A 307 8.09 18.52 -27.73
N ASP A 308 7.04 18.51 -26.91
CA ASP A 308 5.70 18.94 -27.33
C ASP A 308 5.71 20.42 -27.77
N VAL A 309 6.38 21.30 -27.02
CA VAL A 309 6.55 22.73 -27.39
C VAL A 309 7.28 22.86 -28.73
N LEU A 310 8.39 22.16 -28.93
CA LEU A 310 9.13 22.19 -30.19
C LEU A 310 8.27 21.76 -31.40
N ARG A 311 7.49 20.68 -31.24
CA ARG A 311 6.63 20.15 -32.30
C ARG A 311 5.47 21.08 -32.66
N GLN A 312 4.90 21.76 -31.67
CA GLN A 312 3.72 22.60 -31.87
C GLN A 312 4.05 24.03 -32.31
N GLN A 313 5.19 24.56 -31.87
CA GLN A 313 5.48 26.00 -31.95
C GLN A 313 6.73 26.35 -32.78
N GLY A 314 7.62 25.41 -33.05
CA GLY A 314 8.89 25.70 -33.72
C GLY A 314 8.80 25.65 -35.24
N ARG A 315 9.23 26.72 -35.93
CA ARG A 315 9.45 26.67 -37.40
C ARG A 315 10.78 25.99 -37.73
N LEU A 316 11.74 26.00 -36.81
CA LEU A 316 13.02 25.28 -36.83
C LEU A 316 12.82 23.76 -36.90
N ALA A 317 11.76 23.26 -36.26
CA ALA A 317 11.36 21.86 -36.33
C ALA A 317 10.78 21.47 -37.70
N ALA A 318 10.29 22.45 -38.48
CA ALA A 318 9.75 22.22 -39.82
C ALA A 318 10.82 22.20 -40.92
N ASN A 319 12.05 22.68 -40.63
CA ASN A 319 13.16 22.68 -41.60
C ASN A 319 14.48 22.22 -40.94
N PRO A 320 14.95 20.98 -41.25
CA PRO A 320 16.21 20.44 -40.72
C PRO A 320 17.44 21.32 -40.97
N GLN A 321 17.45 22.11 -42.05
CA GLN A 321 18.56 23.03 -42.35
C GLN A 321 18.64 24.20 -41.37
N SER A 322 17.50 24.66 -40.85
CA SER A 322 17.45 25.74 -39.85
C SER A 322 17.90 25.24 -38.47
N MET A 323 17.62 23.97 -38.13
CA MET A 323 18.21 23.30 -36.96
C MET A 323 19.73 23.11 -37.08
N ALA A 324 20.25 22.83 -38.27
CA ALA A 324 21.69 22.74 -38.49
C ALA A 324 22.42 24.07 -38.28
N GLN A 325 21.77 25.21 -38.57
CA GLN A 325 22.31 26.57 -38.31
C GLN A 325 22.44 26.89 -36.82
N LEU A 326 21.70 26.21 -35.95
CA LEU A 326 21.80 26.32 -34.49
C LEU A 326 22.92 25.45 -33.88
N GLY A 327 23.64 24.70 -34.72
CA GLY A 327 24.82 23.92 -34.34
C GLY A 327 24.53 22.42 -34.28
N GLY A 328 25.28 21.62 -35.05
CA GLY A 328 25.15 20.16 -35.10
C GLY A 328 25.31 19.43 -33.76
N ALA A 329 25.90 20.08 -32.75
CA ALA A 329 26.01 19.56 -31.39
C ALA A 329 24.64 19.38 -30.70
N ILE A 330 23.65 20.24 -30.98
CA ILE A 330 22.31 20.14 -30.39
C ILE A 330 21.55 18.93 -30.95
N LEU A 331 21.71 18.66 -32.24
CA LEU A 331 21.15 17.46 -32.89
C LEU A 331 21.78 16.17 -32.34
N GLN A 332 23.07 16.20 -32.02
CA GLN A 332 23.74 15.07 -31.34
C GLN A 332 23.18 14.85 -29.93
N ASP A 333 22.91 15.93 -29.18
CA ASP A 333 22.32 15.81 -27.84
C ASP A 333 20.93 15.14 -27.88
N PHE A 334 20.13 15.36 -28.93
CA PHE A 334 18.82 14.72 -29.08
C PHE A 334 18.92 13.19 -29.12
N GLY A 335 19.98 12.65 -29.72
CA GLY A 335 20.26 11.22 -29.72
C GLY A 335 20.42 10.63 -28.31
N MET A 336 20.83 11.43 -27.33
CA MET A 336 20.96 10.99 -25.93
C MET A 336 19.61 10.69 -25.28
N PHE A 337 18.51 11.28 -25.74
CA PHE A 337 17.18 10.96 -25.22
C PHE A 337 16.84 9.49 -25.38
N ARG A 338 17.15 8.92 -26.57
CA ARG A 338 17.01 7.50 -26.85
C ARG A 338 17.83 6.66 -25.89
N ILE A 339 19.10 7.02 -25.70
CA ILE A 339 20.01 6.32 -24.79
C ILE A 339 19.43 6.30 -23.38
N ILE A 340 19.02 7.45 -22.83
CA ILE A 340 18.45 7.53 -21.49
C ILE A 340 17.16 6.69 -21.37
N TYR A 341 16.30 6.70 -22.38
CA TYR A 341 15.11 5.85 -22.39
C TYR A 341 15.44 4.35 -22.42
N GLU A 342 16.43 3.94 -23.22
CA GLU A 342 16.92 2.56 -23.24
C GLU A 342 17.52 2.15 -21.89
N TYR A 343 18.26 3.05 -21.22
CA TYR A 343 18.75 2.84 -19.85
C TYR A 343 17.62 2.69 -18.85
N PHE A 344 16.54 3.48 -18.96
CA PHE A 344 15.35 3.30 -18.12
C PHE A 344 14.79 1.87 -18.26
N VAL A 345 14.50 1.44 -19.48
CA VAL A 345 13.90 0.13 -19.76
C VAL A 345 14.85 -0.99 -19.33
N GLY A 346 16.12 -0.93 -19.74
CA GLY A 346 17.13 -1.95 -19.41
C GLY A 346 17.35 -2.08 -17.90
N SER A 347 17.49 -0.95 -17.20
CA SER A 347 17.70 -0.92 -15.75
C SER A 347 16.50 -1.45 -14.99
N LEU A 348 15.27 -1.17 -15.44
CA LEU A 348 14.05 -1.71 -14.83
C LEU A 348 14.03 -3.25 -14.90
N ILE A 349 14.43 -3.82 -16.03
CA ILE A 349 14.49 -5.27 -16.23
C ILE A 349 15.58 -5.92 -15.39
N GLN A 350 16.75 -5.28 -15.29
CA GLN A 350 17.81 -5.74 -14.40
C GLN A 350 17.38 -5.69 -12.93
N ALA A 351 16.74 -4.60 -12.49
CA ALA A 351 16.18 -4.51 -11.14
C ALA A 351 15.21 -5.65 -10.85
N ARG A 352 14.27 -5.91 -11.78
CA ARG A 352 13.31 -7.02 -11.69
C ARG A 352 14.02 -8.38 -11.57
N TYR A 353 15.03 -8.63 -12.40
CA TYR A 353 15.81 -9.86 -12.34
C TYR A 353 16.46 -10.08 -10.96
N TYR A 354 17.14 -9.07 -10.43
CA TYR A 354 17.82 -9.19 -9.14
C TYR A 354 16.84 -9.29 -7.96
N TYR A 355 15.73 -8.54 -7.97
CA TYR A 355 14.66 -8.72 -6.98
C TYR A 355 14.06 -10.13 -7.04
N TYR A 356 13.82 -10.66 -8.24
CA TYR A 356 13.31 -12.03 -8.41
C TYR A 356 14.30 -13.06 -7.87
N SER A 357 15.60 -12.83 -8.02
CA SER A 357 16.63 -13.71 -7.49
C SER A 357 16.65 -13.80 -5.96
N LEU A 358 16.12 -12.79 -5.24
CA LEU A 358 15.96 -12.84 -3.78
C LEU A 358 14.89 -13.84 -3.33
N LEU A 359 13.99 -14.25 -4.24
CA LEU A 359 12.96 -15.26 -3.98
C LEU A 359 13.47 -16.71 -4.19
N GLN A 360 14.75 -16.90 -4.51
CA GLN A 360 15.35 -18.23 -4.53
C GLN A 360 15.20 -18.90 -3.17
N ARG A 361 14.94 -20.23 -3.18
CA ARG A 361 14.52 -21.00 -1.99
C ARG A 361 15.41 -20.75 -0.76
N ASP A 362 16.72 -20.76 -0.93
CA ASP A 362 17.66 -20.64 0.19
C ASP A 362 17.69 -19.21 0.76
N LEU A 363 17.64 -18.20 -0.11
CA LEU A 363 17.61 -16.79 0.28
C LEU A 363 16.28 -16.39 0.93
N ALA A 364 15.16 -16.87 0.38
CA ALA A 364 13.83 -16.63 0.92
C ALA A 364 13.68 -17.25 2.32
N ARG A 365 14.17 -18.48 2.51
CA ARG A 365 14.18 -19.15 3.82
C ARG A 365 15.06 -18.42 4.85
N TYR A 366 16.20 -17.89 4.42
CA TYR A 366 17.14 -17.20 5.30
C TYR A 366 16.58 -15.88 5.89
N LYS A 367 15.97 -15.01 5.07
CA LYS A 367 15.41 -13.72 5.56
C LYS A 367 13.99 -13.84 6.14
N GLY A 368 13.22 -14.85 5.75
CA GLY A 368 11.88 -15.10 6.26
C GLY A 368 10.74 -14.42 5.49
N GLY A 369 9.50 -14.79 5.85
CA GLY A 369 8.30 -14.49 5.07
C GLY A 369 7.95 -13.01 4.91
N LYS A 370 8.18 -12.17 5.94
CA LYS A 370 7.86 -10.72 5.87
C LYS A 370 8.70 -10.01 4.80
N VAL A 371 9.99 -10.31 4.74
CA VAL A 371 10.90 -9.72 3.76
C VAL A 371 10.63 -10.27 2.36
N GLN A 372 10.29 -11.55 2.26
CA GLN A 372 9.85 -12.17 1.00
C GLN A 372 8.60 -11.48 0.45
N LEU A 373 7.61 -11.21 1.30
CA LEU A 373 6.38 -10.51 0.94
C LEU A 373 6.67 -9.10 0.41
N GLN A 374 7.52 -8.31 1.08
CA GLN A 374 7.95 -7.00 0.57
C GLN A 374 8.62 -7.09 -0.81
N THR A 375 9.41 -8.14 -1.02
CA THR A 375 10.05 -8.41 -2.32
C THR A 375 9.03 -8.77 -3.40
N ILE A 376 8.02 -9.57 -3.06
CA ILE A 376 6.91 -9.91 -3.98
C ILE A 376 6.15 -8.65 -4.37
N LEU A 377 5.76 -7.81 -3.41
CA LEU A 377 5.04 -6.55 -3.69
C LEU A 377 5.88 -5.64 -4.59
N LYS A 378 7.18 -5.52 -4.33
CA LYS A 378 8.09 -4.76 -5.19
C LYS A 378 8.18 -5.34 -6.61
N LEU A 379 8.18 -6.66 -6.75
CA LEU A 379 8.17 -7.32 -8.05
C LEU A 379 6.86 -7.09 -8.79
N ILE A 380 5.70 -7.13 -8.11
CA ILE A 380 4.41 -6.80 -8.70
C ILE A 380 4.49 -5.40 -9.35
N ASP A 381 5.00 -4.39 -8.64
CA ASP A 381 5.19 -3.05 -9.21
C ASP A 381 6.09 -3.04 -10.46
N LEU A 382 7.22 -3.74 -10.42
CA LEU A 382 8.15 -3.81 -11.55
C LEU A 382 7.53 -4.54 -12.76
N TYR A 383 6.74 -5.59 -12.52
CA TYR A 383 6.02 -6.29 -13.57
C TYR A 383 4.87 -5.46 -14.14
N ARG A 384 4.12 -4.71 -13.32
CA ARG A 384 3.10 -3.75 -13.79
C ARG A 384 3.70 -2.77 -14.79
N ILE A 385 4.81 -2.12 -14.42
CA ILE A 385 5.52 -1.20 -15.32
C ILE A 385 6.01 -1.94 -16.57
N GLY A 386 6.68 -3.09 -16.40
CA GLY A 386 7.19 -3.87 -17.52
C GLY A 386 6.12 -4.31 -18.52
N ALA A 387 4.89 -4.54 -18.07
CA ALA A 387 3.76 -4.96 -18.89
C ALA A 387 3.12 -3.83 -19.72
N VAL A 388 3.38 -2.56 -19.39
CA VAL A 388 2.92 -1.40 -20.18
C VAL A 388 3.98 -0.83 -21.13
N LEU A 389 5.21 -1.35 -21.10
CA LEU A 389 6.29 -0.87 -21.97
C LEU A 389 6.14 -1.38 -23.41
N PRO A 390 6.14 -0.51 -24.43
CA PRO A 390 6.00 -0.94 -25.83
C PRO A 390 7.19 -1.77 -26.31
N THR A 391 8.38 -1.50 -25.78
CA THR A 391 9.61 -2.23 -26.08
C THR A 391 9.62 -3.65 -25.48
N ARG A 392 8.58 -4.04 -24.74
CA ARG A 392 8.42 -5.38 -24.16
C ARG A 392 7.02 -5.95 -24.41
N PRO A 393 6.73 -6.41 -25.65
CA PRO A 393 5.42 -6.98 -25.98
C PRO A 393 5.05 -8.20 -25.12
N GLN A 394 6.04 -8.96 -24.65
CA GLN A 394 5.84 -10.12 -23.77
C GLN A 394 5.59 -9.74 -22.29
N GLY A 395 5.75 -8.47 -21.90
CA GLY A 395 5.73 -8.04 -20.50
C GLY A 395 4.42 -8.40 -19.78
N LYS A 396 3.29 -8.32 -20.48
CA LYS A 396 1.96 -8.69 -19.93
C LYS A 396 1.87 -10.19 -19.62
N ASP A 397 2.36 -11.04 -20.50
CA ASP A 397 2.34 -12.50 -20.30
C ASP A 397 3.36 -12.94 -19.25
N GLU A 398 4.53 -12.29 -19.20
CA GLU A 398 5.50 -12.46 -18.12
C GLU A 398 4.87 -12.12 -16.75
N PHE A 399 4.09 -11.03 -16.67
CA PHE A 399 3.40 -10.65 -15.43
C PHE A 399 2.31 -11.65 -15.04
N ARG A 400 1.47 -12.10 -15.99
CA ARG A 400 0.47 -13.16 -15.73
C ARG A 400 1.11 -14.45 -15.20
N ALA A 401 2.22 -14.88 -15.82
CA ALA A 401 2.96 -16.06 -15.38
C ALA A 401 3.59 -15.87 -13.98
N PHE A 402 4.02 -14.66 -13.65
CA PHE A 402 4.47 -14.33 -12.30
C PHE A 402 3.33 -14.40 -11.28
N LEU A 403 2.19 -13.74 -11.56
CA LEU A 403 1.01 -13.76 -10.69
C LEU A 403 0.53 -15.18 -10.40
N ARG A 404 0.44 -16.04 -11.43
CA ARG A 404 0.04 -17.44 -11.25
C ARG A 404 0.94 -18.18 -10.26
N ARG A 405 2.27 -18.03 -10.39
CA ARG A 405 3.25 -18.62 -9.45
C ARG A 405 3.09 -18.11 -8.03
N ILE A 406 2.81 -16.81 -7.85
CA ILE A 406 2.57 -16.23 -6.53
C ILE A 406 1.28 -16.79 -5.94
N LYS A 407 0.20 -16.88 -6.72
CA LYS A 407 -1.08 -17.49 -6.30
C LYS A 407 -0.85 -18.90 -5.75
N ASP A 408 -0.20 -19.76 -6.54
CA ASP A 408 0.05 -21.15 -6.16
C ASP A 408 0.84 -21.26 -4.84
N SER A 409 1.70 -20.29 -4.54
CA SER A 409 2.48 -20.26 -3.30
C SER A 409 1.73 -19.65 -2.10
N ALA A 410 0.70 -18.84 -2.35
CA ALA A 410 -0.02 -18.03 -1.36
C ALA A 410 -1.34 -18.64 -0.91
N VAL A 411 -2.00 -19.46 -1.75
CA VAL A 411 -3.27 -20.11 -1.41
C VAL A 411 -3.14 -20.89 -0.09
N GLY A 412 -4.09 -20.64 0.82
CA GLY A 412 -4.13 -21.20 2.17
C GLY A 412 -3.06 -20.67 3.14
N ARG A 413 -2.05 -19.92 2.66
CA ARG A 413 -0.96 -19.39 3.50
C ARG A 413 -1.07 -17.90 3.76
N ASN A 414 -1.53 -17.16 2.75
CA ASN A 414 -1.66 -15.71 2.79
C ASN A 414 -2.91 -15.29 1.99
N PRO A 415 -4.07 -15.18 2.67
CA PRO A 415 -5.33 -14.79 2.03
C PRO A 415 -5.27 -13.42 1.36
N SER A 416 -4.60 -12.44 1.99
CA SER A 416 -4.47 -11.07 1.46
C SER A 416 -3.68 -11.03 0.15
N LEU A 417 -2.57 -11.77 0.08
CA LEU A 417 -1.78 -11.89 -1.15
C LEU A 417 -2.56 -12.64 -2.23
N THR A 418 -3.34 -13.65 -1.85
CA THR A 418 -4.20 -14.38 -2.80
C THR A 418 -5.23 -13.43 -3.42
N ARG A 419 -5.94 -12.65 -2.60
CA ARG A 419 -6.90 -11.63 -3.07
C ARG A 419 -6.26 -10.58 -3.97
N LEU A 420 -5.10 -10.05 -3.59
CA LEU A 420 -4.34 -9.11 -4.43
C LEU A 420 -4.05 -9.71 -5.81
N VAL A 421 -3.54 -10.95 -5.85
CA VAL A 421 -3.15 -11.61 -7.10
C VAL A 421 -4.36 -11.94 -7.98
N GLU A 422 -5.48 -12.34 -7.38
CA GLU A 422 -6.73 -12.57 -8.10
C GLU A 422 -7.30 -11.27 -8.68
N TYR A 423 -7.31 -10.21 -7.89
CA TYR A 423 -7.73 -8.88 -8.34
C TYR A 423 -6.86 -8.38 -9.51
N GLU A 424 -5.55 -8.51 -9.40
CA GLU A 424 -4.60 -8.17 -10.47
C GLU A 424 -4.82 -8.98 -11.74
N THR A 425 -5.04 -10.29 -11.59
CA THR A 425 -5.29 -11.19 -12.72
C THR A 425 -6.55 -10.76 -13.46
N HIS A 426 -7.63 -10.43 -12.74
CA HIS A 426 -8.86 -9.94 -13.32
C HIS A 426 -8.69 -8.59 -14.02
N LEU A 427 -7.95 -7.66 -13.41
CA LEU A 427 -7.67 -6.37 -14.05
C LEU A 427 -6.88 -6.52 -15.35
N LEU A 428 -5.89 -7.43 -15.40
CA LEU A 428 -5.11 -7.68 -16.62
C LEU A 428 -5.94 -8.20 -17.81
N GLU A 429 -7.12 -8.76 -17.57
CA GLU A 429 -8.08 -9.15 -18.62
C GLU A 429 -8.78 -7.92 -19.23
N THR A 430 -8.85 -6.81 -18.50
CA THR A 430 -9.52 -5.57 -18.92
C THR A 430 -8.56 -4.37 -18.85
N PRO A 431 -7.76 -4.10 -19.90
CA PRO A 431 -6.71 -3.07 -19.88
C PRO A 431 -7.17 -1.67 -19.40
N ASP A 432 -8.34 -1.22 -19.84
CA ASP A 432 -8.87 0.09 -19.46
C ASP A 432 -9.25 0.16 -17.97
N ARG A 433 -9.70 -0.96 -17.39
CA ARG A 433 -9.96 -1.02 -15.94
C ARG A 433 -8.65 -1.09 -15.17
N TRP A 434 -7.67 -1.81 -15.70
CA TRP A 434 -6.34 -1.90 -15.09
C TRP A 434 -5.67 -0.54 -14.96
N LEU A 435 -5.60 0.24 -16.04
CA LEU A 435 -4.97 1.57 -15.99
C LEU A 435 -5.73 2.52 -15.04
N ARG A 436 -7.07 2.52 -15.09
CA ARG A 436 -7.89 3.32 -14.17
C ARG A 436 -7.72 2.94 -12.70
N ALA A 437 -7.49 1.66 -12.40
CA ALA A 437 -7.21 1.19 -11.06
C ALA A 437 -5.82 1.66 -10.57
N TYR A 438 -4.88 1.94 -11.48
CA TYR A 438 -3.51 2.35 -11.16
C TYR A 438 -3.17 3.73 -11.77
N PRO A 439 -3.57 4.86 -11.16
CA PRO A 439 -3.36 6.20 -11.74
C PRO A 439 -1.90 6.53 -12.09
N ASN A 440 -0.94 6.04 -11.29
CA ASN A 440 0.49 6.20 -11.61
C ASN A 440 0.92 5.37 -12.82
N LEU A 441 0.36 4.16 -12.97
CA LEU A 441 0.62 3.29 -14.11
C LEU A 441 -0.02 3.86 -15.38
N GLU A 442 -1.23 4.42 -15.29
CA GLU A 442 -1.89 5.14 -16.38
C GLU A 442 -1.01 6.30 -16.89
N ARG A 443 -0.46 7.10 -15.97
CA ARG A 443 0.49 8.18 -16.34
C ARG A 443 1.74 7.64 -17.03
N ILE A 444 2.34 6.57 -16.50
CA ILE A 444 3.52 5.93 -17.12
C ILE A 444 3.14 5.40 -18.52
N HIS A 445 2.03 4.68 -18.64
CA HIS A 445 1.53 4.13 -19.90
C HIS A 445 1.29 5.23 -20.94
N GLY A 446 0.63 6.33 -20.58
CA GLY A 446 0.40 7.47 -21.48
C GLY A 446 1.71 8.10 -22.00
N LEU A 447 2.73 8.18 -21.14
CA LEU A 447 4.05 8.62 -21.55
C LEU A 447 4.75 7.59 -22.45
N THR A 448 4.77 6.31 -22.07
CA THR A 448 5.56 5.29 -22.77
C THR A 448 4.94 4.78 -24.06
N GLN A 449 3.61 4.74 -24.18
CA GLN A 449 2.91 4.27 -25.38
C GLN A 449 2.52 5.42 -26.32
N GLY A 450 2.30 6.63 -25.79
CA GLY A 450 1.93 7.79 -26.59
C GLY A 450 3.12 8.70 -26.83
N LYS A 451 3.48 9.48 -25.81
CA LYS A 451 4.36 10.64 -25.96
C LYS A 451 5.82 10.31 -26.32
N ILE A 452 6.41 9.31 -25.68
CA ILE A 452 7.81 8.93 -25.92
C ILE A 452 8.01 8.41 -27.35
N PRO A 453 7.18 7.48 -27.89
CA PRO A 453 7.26 7.08 -29.29
C PRO A 453 7.17 8.25 -30.27
N GLU A 454 6.25 9.20 -30.03
CA GLU A 454 6.14 10.40 -30.85
C GLU A 454 7.42 11.27 -30.79
N THR A 455 7.99 11.46 -29.58
CA THR A 455 9.26 12.18 -29.39
C THR A 455 10.40 11.47 -30.12
N MET A 456 10.46 10.14 -30.05
CA MET A 456 11.48 9.35 -30.74
C MET A 456 11.34 9.43 -32.26
N ALA A 457 10.11 9.40 -32.79
CA ALA A 457 9.84 9.60 -34.21
C ALA A 457 10.26 11.00 -34.67
N PHE A 458 9.98 12.03 -33.86
CA PHE A 458 10.44 13.40 -34.10
C PHE A 458 11.96 13.49 -34.14
N ILE A 459 12.66 12.94 -33.14
CA ILE A 459 14.13 12.91 -33.09
C ILE A 459 14.69 12.21 -34.34
N ASN A 460 14.15 11.06 -34.72
CA ASN A 460 14.59 10.34 -35.92
C ASN A 460 14.39 11.15 -37.20
N ALA A 461 13.27 11.88 -37.32
CA ALA A 461 13.03 12.74 -38.48
C ALA A 461 14.03 13.89 -38.58
N GLN A 462 14.46 14.45 -37.44
CA GLN A 462 15.41 15.58 -37.40
C GLN A 462 16.87 15.14 -37.53
N VAL A 463 17.26 14.06 -36.85
CA VAL A 463 18.63 13.54 -36.85
C VAL A 463 18.91 12.73 -38.13
N GLY A 464 17.93 11.96 -38.60
CA GLY A 464 18.05 11.16 -39.82
C GLY A 464 18.04 11.97 -41.13
N SER A 465 17.67 13.25 -41.08
CA SER A 465 17.79 14.19 -42.20
C SER A 465 19.07 15.05 -42.16
N ALA A 466 19.86 14.95 -41.07
CA ALA A 466 21.08 15.72 -40.85
C ALA A 466 22.36 14.95 -41.21
N PHE A 467 22.21 13.70 -41.65
CA PHE A 467 23.21 12.83 -42.27
C PHE A 467 22.63 12.28 -43.57
#